data_AF-A0A5N7RXU9-F1
#
_entry.id   AF-A0A5N7RXU9-F1
#
_cell.length_a   1.000
_cell.length_b   1.000
_cell.length_c   1.000
_cell.angle_alpha   90.00
_cell.angle_beta   90.00
_cell.angle_gamma   90.00
#
_symmetry.space_group_name_H-M   'P 1'
#
loop_
_entity.id
_entity.type
_entity.pdbx_description
1 polymer ?
#
loop_
_entity_poly.entity_id
_entity_poly.type
_entity_poly.pdbx_seq_one_letter_code
_entity_poly.pdbx_strand_id
1 'polypeptide(L)'
;MSSQPVEVAGVIYSSISAAARAHGISQHGMEWRIDSDAFPDHKRLPAVRKPTGDHLVGRALVEPERWPFDGDLSRRAPVFDPNITPPRLVRRVGWLRCMLCSRPHFSEDVVGVRICFECGGEGSVPIGRISDLEDDDL
;
A
#
# COMPACT_ATOMS: atom_id res chain seq x y z
N MET A 1 -24.03 13.65 5.63
CA MET A 1 -23.90 15.07 5.28
C MET A 1 -23.19 15.17 3.95
N SER A 2 -23.82 15.76 2.93
CA SER A 2 -23.29 15.83 1.56
C SER A 2 -22.08 16.77 1.49
N SER A 3 -20.91 16.28 1.09
CA SER A 3 -19.69 17.09 0.90
C SER A 3 -19.65 17.72 -0.49
N GLN A 4 -20.75 18.35 -0.89
CA GLN A 4 -20.82 19.04 -2.18
C GLN A 4 -20.08 20.37 -2.10
N PRO A 5 -19.25 20.70 -3.11
CA PRO A 5 -18.62 22.00 -3.20
C PRO A 5 -19.67 23.10 -3.39
N VAL A 6 -19.38 24.29 -2.86
CA VAL A 6 -20.27 25.46 -2.96
C VAL A 6 -19.46 26.68 -3.34
N GLU A 7 -20.08 27.57 -4.10
CA GLU A 7 -19.53 28.87 -4.46
C GLU A 7 -20.28 29.96 -3.68
N VAL A 8 -19.54 30.80 -2.96
CA VAL A 8 -20.09 31.94 -2.22
C VAL A 8 -19.30 33.18 -2.58
N ALA A 9 -19.96 34.18 -3.15
CA ALA A 9 -19.35 35.45 -3.58
C ALA A 9 -18.10 35.26 -4.47
N GLY A 10 -18.12 34.26 -5.36
CA GLY A 10 -17.02 33.92 -6.27
C GLY A 10 -15.91 33.06 -5.66
N VAL A 11 -16.00 32.65 -4.39
CA VAL A 11 -15.03 31.76 -3.74
C VAL A 11 -15.59 30.34 -3.65
N ILE A 12 -14.81 29.37 -4.13
CA ILE A 12 -15.18 27.94 -4.11
C ILE A 12 -14.71 27.31 -2.81
N TYR A 13 -15.65 26.73 -2.07
CA TYR A 13 -15.41 25.96 -0.85
C TYR A 13 -15.70 24.48 -1.08
N SER A 14 -14.97 23.63 -0.35
CA SER A 14 -15.13 22.17 -0.42
C SER A 14 -16.46 21.67 0.14
N SER A 15 -17.18 22.48 0.93
CA SER A 15 -18.45 22.14 1.56
C SER A 15 -19.16 23.37 2.13
N ILE A 16 -20.46 23.23 2.42
CA ILE A 16 -21.25 24.25 3.15
C ILE A 16 -20.62 24.57 4.51
N SER A 17 -20.17 23.55 5.25
CA SER A 17 -19.54 23.74 6.56
C SER A 17 -18.23 24.53 6.46
N ALA A 18 -17.46 24.35 5.37
CA ALA A 18 -16.25 25.14 5.12
C ALA A 18 -16.60 26.60 4.81
N ALA A 19 -17.60 26.85 3.96
CA ALA A 19 -18.08 28.19 3.68
C ALA A 19 -18.62 28.89 4.93
N ALA A 20 -19.47 28.22 5.71
CA ALA A 20 -20.04 28.75 6.95
C ALA A 20 -18.96 29.20 7.95
N ARG A 21 -17.90 28.38 8.10
CA ARG A 21 -16.75 28.71 8.95
C ARG A 21 -15.97 29.93 8.43
N ALA A 22 -15.74 30.02 7.13
CA ALA A 22 -15.02 31.15 6.53
C ALA A 22 -15.80 32.47 6.65
N HIS A 23 -17.12 32.42 6.54
CA HIS A 23 -18.01 33.59 6.63
C HIS A 23 -18.52 33.86 8.06
N GLY A 24 -18.12 33.07 9.05
CA GLY A 24 -18.45 33.29 10.46
C GLY A 24 -19.93 33.12 10.82
N ILE A 25 -20.68 32.30 10.06
CA ILE A 25 -22.11 32.05 10.31
C ILE A 25 -22.39 30.58 10.63
N SER A 26 -23.59 30.29 11.13
CA SER A 26 -24.02 28.91 11.35
C SER A 26 -24.16 28.16 10.03
N GLN A 27 -23.92 26.85 10.06
CA GLN A 27 -24.10 25.98 8.88
C GLN A 27 -25.53 26.05 8.34
N HIS A 28 -26.53 26.07 9.23
CA HIS A 28 -27.95 26.21 8.85
C HIS A 28 -28.23 27.56 8.17
N GLY A 29 -27.65 28.65 8.69
CA GLY A 29 -27.77 29.97 8.06
C GLY A 29 -27.12 30.02 6.68
N MET A 30 -25.98 29.35 6.49
CA MET A 30 -25.35 29.23 5.17
C MET A 30 -26.19 28.37 4.23
N GLU A 31 -26.72 27.24 4.70
CA GLU A 31 -27.56 26.34 3.93
C GLU A 31 -28.85 27.01 3.43
N TRP A 32 -29.44 27.91 4.23
CA TRP A 32 -30.62 28.67 3.84
C TRP A 32 -30.34 29.73 2.76
N ARG A 33 -29.12 30.27 2.71
CA ARG A 33 -28.70 31.24 1.68
C ARG A 33 -28.42 30.57 0.34
N ILE A 34 -27.87 29.36 0.40
CA ILE A 34 -27.52 28.60 -0.79
C ILE A 34 -28.78 28.27 -1.59
N ASP A 35 -28.76 28.60 -2.88
CA ASP A 35 -29.87 28.42 -3.83
C ASP A 35 -31.11 29.29 -3.55
N SER A 36 -31.01 30.28 -2.64
CA SER A 36 -32.07 31.24 -2.36
C SER A 36 -32.04 32.41 -3.33
N ASP A 37 -33.20 32.85 -3.82
CA ASP A 37 -33.33 34.03 -4.70
C ASP A 37 -32.80 35.32 -4.05
N ALA A 38 -32.81 35.40 -2.71
CA ALA A 38 -32.28 36.54 -1.97
C ALA A 38 -30.75 36.63 -1.99
N PHE A 39 -30.06 35.55 -2.36
CA PHE A 39 -28.60 35.42 -2.34
C PHE A 39 -28.12 34.76 -3.64
N PRO A 40 -28.21 35.46 -4.79
CA PRO A 40 -27.89 34.90 -6.10
C PRO A 40 -26.39 34.56 -6.27
N ASP A 41 -25.55 35.01 -5.34
CA ASP A 41 -24.11 34.77 -5.24
C ASP A 41 -23.75 33.52 -4.41
N HIS A 42 -24.75 32.79 -3.87
CA HIS A 42 -24.58 31.57 -3.09
C HIS A 42 -25.13 30.37 -3.86
N LYS A 43 -24.27 29.58 -4.50
CA LYS A 43 -24.68 28.48 -5.39
C LYS A 43 -24.04 27.16 -5.00
N ARG A 44 -24.81 26.07 -5.09
CA ARG A 44 -24.21 24.73 -5.07
C ARG A 44 -23.51 24.47 -6.40
N LEU A 45 -22.29 23.97 -6.32
CA LEU A 45 -21.62 23.44 -7.49
C LEU A 45 -21.99 21.97 -7.66
N PRO A 46 -22.00 21.45 -8.90
CA PRO A 46 -22.25 20.04 -9.15
C PRO A 46 -21.29 19.20 -8.31
N ALA A 47 -21.83 18.13 -7.72
CA ALA A 47 -21.01 17.20 -6.96
C ALA A 47 -19.88 16.67 -7.85
N VAL A 48 -18.65 17.07 -7.55
CA VAL A 48 -17.48 16.41 -8.12
C VAL A 48 -17.51 15.00 -7.54
N ARG A 49 -18.00 14.03 -8.31
CA ARG A 49 -17.85 12.62 -7.97
C ARG A 49 -16.35 12.39 -7.86
N LYS A 50 -15.84 12.24 -6.64
CA LYS A 50 -14.52 11.65 -6.46
C LYS A 50 -14.58 10.30 -7.19
N PRO A 51 -13.58 9.97 -8.03
CA PRO A 51 -13.52 8.62 -8.58
C PRO A 51 -13.64 7.65 -7.39
N THR A 52 -14.55 6.67 -7.49
CA THR A 52 -14.70 5.60 -6.52
C THR A 52 -13.30 5.06 -6.26
N GLY A 53 -12.77 5.33 -5.07
CA GLY A 53 -11.34 5.39 -4.96
C GLY A 53 -10.71 4.01 -4.93
N ASP A 54 -9.47 4.01 -5.39
CA ASP A 54 -8.50 2.91 -5.46
C ASP A 54 -8.28 2.16 -4.12
N HIS A 55 -8.94 2.58 -3.05
CA HIS A 55 -8.95 1.94 -1.73
C HIS A 55 -9.80 0.67 -1.66
N LEU A 56 -10.64 0.38 -2.66
CA LEU A 56 -11.41 -0.87 -2.72
C LEU A 56 -10.62 -2.05 -3.31
N VAL A 57 -9.45 -1.79 -3.89
CA VAL A 57 -8.58 -2.80 -4.51
C VAL A 57 -7.29 -2.86 -3.71
N GLY A 58 -7.00 -4.03 -3.13
CA GLY A 58 -5.71 -4.25 -2.48
C GLY A 58 -4.59 -4.12 -3.50
N ARG A 59 -3.66 -3.19 -3.25
CA ARG A 59 -2.44 -3.02 -4.04
C ARG A 59 -1.43 -4.11 -3.65
N ALA A 60 -0.66 -4.57 -4.62
CA ALA A 60 0.44 -5.51 -4.37
C ALA A 60 1.48 -4.91 -3.42
N LEU A 61 2.19 -5.78 -2.69
CA LEU A 61 3.35 -5.36 -1.92
C LEU A 61 4.41 -4.78 -2.86
N VAL A 62 5.07 -3.71 -2.42
CA VAL A 62 6.21 -3.13 -3.13
C VAL A 62 7.44 -3.95 -2.74
N GLU A 63 7.75 -4.95 -3.57
CA GLU A 63 8.91 -5.82 -3.42
C GLU A 63 10.03 -5.41 -4.39
N PRO A 64 11.27 -5.27 -3.92
CA PRO A 64 12.40 -4.97 -4.78
C PRO A 64 12.74 -6.17 -5.68
N GLU A 65 13.28 -5.88 -6.86
CA GLU A 65 13.80 -6.92 -7.76
C GLU A 65 14.92 -7.73 -7.08
N ARG A 66 14.92 -9.04 -7.30
CA ARG A 66 16.01 -9.91 -6.86
C ARG A 66 17.29 -9.49 -7.57
N TRP A 67 18.39 -9.34 -6.83
CA TRP A 67 19.69 -8.98 -7.41
C TRP A 67 20.62 -10.20 -7.50
N PRO A 68 21.56 -10.20 -8.46
CA PRO A 68 22.58 -11.23 -8.57
C PRO A 68 23.36 -11.41 -7.27
N PHE A 69 23.84 -12.62 -7.02
CA PHE A 69 24.72 -12.87 -5.88
C PHE A 69 26.10 -12.24 -6.12
N ASP A 70 26.42 -11.20 -5.34
CA ASP A 70 27.68 -10.45 -5.37
C ASP A 70 28.62 -10.82 -4.21
N GLY A 71 28.23 -11.78 -3.37
CA GLY A 71 28.95 -12.16 -2.16
C GLY A 71 28.57 -11.34 -0.92
N ASP A 72 27.83 -10.24 -1.08
CA ASP A 72 27.38 -9.41 0.05
C ASP A 72 26.11 -9.98 0.69
N LEU A 73 26.27 -10.56 1.88
CA LEU A 73 25.18 -11.09 2.70
C LEU A 73 24.58 -10.03 3.66
N SER A 74 25.13 -8.82 3.69
CA SER A 74 24.68 -7.74 4.56
C SER A 74 23.55 -6.92 3.93
N ARG A 75 23.49 -6.88 2.59
CA ARG A 75 22.46 -6.17 1.83
C ARG A 75 21.08 -6.75 2.11
N ARG A 76 20.19 -5.89 2.64
CA ARG A 76 18.78 -6.22 2.93
C ARG A 76 17.88 -5.15 2.36
N ALA A 77 16.96 -5.54 1.49
CA ALA A 77 16.02 -4.62 0.89
C ALA A 77 14.63 -4.74 1.57
N PRO A 78 13.98 -3.61 1.89
CA PRO A 78 12.66 -3.61 2.53
C PRO A 78 11.55 -3.97 1.53
N VAL A 79 10.52 -4.69 2.01
CA VAL A 79 9.24 -4.90 1.31
C VAL A 79 8.16 -4.10 2.00
N PHE A 80 7.46 -3.23 1.27
CA PHE A 80 6.45 -2.33 1.83
C PHE A 80 5.03 -2.70 1.44
N ASP A 81 4.08 -2.51 2.36
CA ASP A 81 2.65 -2.55 2.11
C ASP A 81 2.13 -1.12 1.81
N PRO A 82 1.74 -0.83 0.56
CA PRO A 82 1.22 0.49 0.18
C PRO A 82 -0.26 0.69 0.54
N ASN A 83 -0.94 -0.33 1.09
CA ASN A 83 -2.35 -0.24 1.48
C ASN A 83 -2.55 0.51 2.80
N ILE A 84 -1.48 0.70 3.58
CA ILE A 84 -1.46 1.47 4.83
C ILE A 84 -0.82 2.82 4.56
N THR A 85 -1.38 3.91 5.10
CA THR A 85 -0.80 5.26 5.00
C THR A 85 -0.35 5.73 6.39
N PRO A 86 0.97 5.92 6.64
CA PRO A 86 2.10 5.71 5.72
C PRO A 86 2.41 4.22 5.44
N PRO A 87 3.08 3.88 4.31
CA PRO A 87 3.40 2.49 3.96
C PRO A 87 4.16 1.76 5.05
N ARG A 88 3.75 0.51 5.32
CA ARG A 88 4.32 -0.28 6.42
C ARG A 88 5.38 -1.25 5.90
N LEU A 89 6.51 -1.37 6.62
CA LEU A 89 7.49 -2.43 6.36
C LEU A 89 6.91 -3.79 6.75
N VAL A 90 6.82 -4.71 5.79
CA VAL A 90 6.29 -6.07 5.98
C VAL A 90 7.41 -7.04 6.30
N ARG A 91 8.44 -7.08 5.45
CA ARG A 91 9.59 -7.99 5.58
C ARG A 91 10.84 -7.39 4.95
N ARG A 92 11.97 -8.10 5.06
CA ARG A 92 13.22 -7.76 4.37
C ARG A 92 13.67 -8.95 3.55
N VAL A 93 14.09 -8.69 2.32
CA VAL A 93 14.65 -9.70 1.41
C VAL A 93 16.16 -9.53 1.28
N GLY A 94 16.86 -10.59 0.90
CA GLY A 94 18.28 -10.52 0.58
C GLY A 94 18.98 -11.86 0.60
N TRP A 95 20.28 -11.84 0.30
CA TRP A 95 21.10 -13.05 0.30
C TRP A 95 21.52 -13.47 1.70
N LEU A 96 21.39 -14.77 1.99
CA LEU A 96 21.84 -15.41 3.22
C LEU A 96 22.54 -16.72 2.91
N ARG A 97 23.24 -17.27 3.90
CA ARG A 97 23.70 -18.66 3.86
C ARG A 97 22.67 -19.56 4.53
N CYS A 98 22.35 -20.65 3.86
CA CYS A 98 21.52 -21.70 4.43
C CYS A 98 22.15 -22.22 5.74
N MET A 99 21.38 -22.27 6.83
CA MET A 99 21.88 -22.79 8.10
C MET A 99 22.19 -24.31 8.07
N LEU A 100 21.69 -25.05 7.08
CA LEU A 100 21.97 -26.48 6.92
C LEU A 100 23.20 -26.76 6.04
N CYS A 101 23.24 -26.20 4.83
CA CYS A 101 24.27 -26.52 3.84
C CYS A 101 25.24 -25.38 3.54
N SER A 102 25.09 -24.22 4.19
CA SER A 102 25.91 -23.00 3.99
C SER A 102 25.92 -22.41 2.58
N ARG A 103 25.15 -22.96 1.62
CA ARG A 103 24.99 -22.41 0.27
C ARG A 103 24.31 -21.03 0.32
N PRO A 104 24.77 -20.06 -0.49
CA PRO A 104 24.08 -18.79 -0.62
C PRO A 104 22.72 -18.99 -1.28
N HIS A 105 21.68 -18.40 -0.72
CA HIS A 105 20.35 -18.34 -1.33
C HIS A 105 19.74 -16.96 -1.12
N PHE A 106 18.90 -16.54 -2.08
CA PHE A 106 18.06 -15.38 -1.88
C PHE A 106 16.92 -15.78 -0.96
N SER A 107 16.68 -15.00 0.09
CA SER A 107 15.62 -15.23 1.06
C SER A 107 14.53 -14.19 0.89
N GLU A 108 13.29 -14.66 0.75
CA GLU A 108 12.10 -13.79 0.73
C GLU A 108 11.80 -13.22 2.14
N ASP A 109 12.30 -13.81 3.20
CA ASP A 109 12.26 -13.21 4.53
C ASP A 109 13.53 -13.54 5.30
N VAL A 110 14.46 -12.60 5.33
CA VAL A 110 15.78 -12.80 5.95
C VAL A 110 15.71 -13.11 7.45
N VAL A 111 14.57 -12.86 8.11
CA VAL A 111 14.36 -13.20 9.52
C VAL A 111 13.78 -14.61 9.64
N GLY A 112 12.69 -14.90 8.93
CA GLY A 112 11.93 -16.15 9.04
C GLY A 112 12.47 -17.32 8.21
N VAL A 113 13.11 -17.05 7.07
CA VAL A 113 13.58 -18.06 6.11
C VAL A 113 15.10 -18.07 6.06
N ARG A 114 15.70 -19.05 6.73
CA ARG A 114 17.16 -19.21 6.87
C ARG A 114 17.72 -20.54 6.33
N ILE A 115 16.87 -21.32 5.68
CA ILE A 115 17.22 -22.59 5.05
C ILE A 115 16.92 -22.40 3.56
N CYS A 116 17.82 -22.86 2.68
CA CYS A 116 17.58 -22.78 1.24
C CYS A 116 16.50 -23.76 0.80
N PHE A 117 15.92 -23.51 -0.38
CA PHE A 117 14.93 -24.37 -1.01
C PHE A 117 15.38 -25.86 -1.05
N GLU A 118 16.61 -26.17 -1.48
CA GLU A 118 17.06 -27.57 -1.53
C GLU A 118 17.14 -28.28 -0.17
N CYS A 119 17.18 -27.54 0.93
CA CYS A 119 17.25 -28.10 2.28
C CYS A 119 15.88 -28.14 2.97
N GLY A 120 14.77 -27.90 2.26
CA GLY A 120 13.43 -27.84 2.84
C GLY A 120 12.98 -26.43 3.25
N GLY A 121 13.70 -25.38 2.82
CA GLY A 121 13.32 -23.98 3.05
C GLY A 121 12.25 -23.48 2.08
N GLU A 122 11.70 -22.28 2.33
CA GLU A 122 10.72 -21.63 1.44
C GLU A 122 9.49 -22.49 1.09
N GLY A 123 9.06 -23.36 2.00
CA GLY A 123 7.89 -24.24 1.79
C GLY A 123 8.15 -25.44 0.88
N SER A 124 9.42 -25.74 0.54
CA SER A 124 9.78 -26.99 -0.11
C SER A 124 9.61 -28.17 0.85
N VAL A 125 9.09 -29.28 0.32
CA VAL A 125 9.30 -30.58 0.96
C VAL A 125 10.74 -31.01 0.68
N PRO A 126 11.52 -31.44 1.68
CA PRO A 126 12.81 -32.03 1.41
C PRO A 126 12.55 -33.35 0.67
N ILE A 127 12.57 -33.29 -0.67
CA ILE A 127 13.05 -34.44 -1.44
C ILE A 127 14.44 -34.70 -0.83
N GLY A 128 14.76 -35.95 -0.51
CA GLY A 128 16.10 -36.32 -0.04
C GLY A 128 17.17 -35.61 -0.87
N ARG A 129 18.39 -35.42 -0.36
CA ARG A 129 19.43 -34.78 -1.17
C ARG A 129 19.45 -35.48 -2.52
N ILE A 130 19.76 -34.79 -3.61
CA ILE A 130 19.89 -35.45 -4.92
C ILE A 130 20.88 -36.64 -4.82
N SER A 131 21.84 -36.59 -3.90
CA SER A 131 22.74 -37.71 -3.55
C SER A 131 22.08 -38.94 -2.92
N ASP A 132 20.85 -38.82 -2.44
CA ASP A 132 20.09 -39.85 -1.74
C ASP A 132 19.07 -40.52 -2.69
N LEU A 133 18.98 -40.06 -3.95
CA LEU A 133 18.28 -40.77 -5.02
C LEU A 133 19.27 -41.80 -5.57
N GLU A 134 19.18 -43.04 -5.08
CA GLU A 134 19.92 -44.16 -5.65
C GLU A 134 19.46 -44.36 -7.10
N ASP A 135 20.42 -44.44 -8.03
CA ASP A 135 20.24 -44.63 -9.48
C ASP A 135 19.71 -46.04 -9.82
N ASP A 136 18.61 -46.48 -9.21
CA ASP A 136 18.14 -47.87 -9.30
C ASP A 136 17.12 -48.14 -10.42
N ASP A 137 17.04 -47.30 -11.46
CA ASP A 137 16.17 -47.54 -12.63
C ASP A 137 16.80 -47.09 -13.97
N LEU A 138 17.91 -47.72 -14.38
CA LEU A 138 18.40 -47.73 -15.77
C LEU A 138 18.61 -49.16 -16.30
#